data_AF-A0A372FVZ3-F1
#
_entry.id   AF-A0A372FVZ3-F1
#
_cell.length_a   1.000
_cell.length_b   1.000
_cell.length_c   1.000
_cell.angle_alpha   90.00
_cell.angle_beta   90.00
_cell.angle_gamma   90.00
#
_symmetry.space_group_name_H-M   'P 1'
#
loop_
_entity.id
_entity.type
_entity.pdbx_description
1 polymer ?
#
loop_
_entity_poly.entity_id
_entity_poly.type
_entity_poly.pdbx_seq_one_letter_code
_entity_poly.pdbx_strand_id
1 'polypeptide(L)'
;MNRSPQPLPDITPGTLLLLEANDWSYGRDLTPGTSVAIAVTGIRDLLYRSDEWIWVLGHRPECEYPNVDRHSPCMEVRAKIAALHRQVAAS
;
A
#
# COMPACT_ATOMS: atom_id res chain seq x y z
N MET A 1 12.02 14.25 -21.09
CA MET A 1 11.27 13.05 -21.51
C MET A 1 10.20 12.81 -20.46
N ASN A 2 8.92 13.06 -20.77
CA ASN A 2 7.83 12.67 -19.87
C ASN A 2 7.74 11.13 -19.92
N ARG A 3 8.19 10.47 -18.85
CA ARG A 3 7.91 9.05 -18.66
C ARG A 3 6.39 8.93 -18.53
N SER A 4 5.78 7.98 -19.24
CA SER A 4 4.41 7.61 -18.93
C SER A 4 4.38 7.07 -17.50
N PRO A 5 3.37 7.40 -16.69
CA PRO A 5 3.23 6.86 -15.34
C PRO A 5 3.32 5.35 -15.39
N GLN A 6 4.12 4.75 -14.50
CA GLN A 6 4.14 3.29 -14.41
C GLN A 6 2.70 2.80 -14.13
N PRO A 7 2.21 1.81 -14.91
CA PRO A 7 0.90 1.23 -14.65
C PRO A 7 0.91 0.64 -13.25
N LEU A 8 -0.19 0.83 -12.53
CA LEU A 8 -0.38 0.18 -11.24
C LEU A 8 -0.57 -1.33 -11.48
N PRO A 9 0.08 -2.21 -10.70
CA PRO A 9 -0.25 -3.63 -10.74
C PRO A 9 -1.69 -3.82 -10.22
N ASP A 10 -2.35 -4.87 -10.69
CA ASP A 10 -3.64 -5.27 -10.13
C ASP A 10 -3.41 -5.89 -8.74
N ILE A 11 -3.99 -5.29 -7.72
CA ILE A 11 -3.86 -5.73 -6.32
C ILE A 11 -5.26 -5.97 -5.79
N THR A 12 -5.58 -7.25 -5.62
CA THR A 12 -6.87 -7.65 -5.06
C THR A 12 -7.01 -7.19 -3.62
N PRO A 13 -8.16 -6.63 -3.21
CA PRO A 13 -8.45 -6.41 -1.79
C PRO A 13 -8.32 -7.72 -1.00
N GLY A 14 -7.68 -7.65 0.17
CA GLY A 14 -7.30 -8.81 0.99
C GLY A 14 -5.85 -9.25 0.79
N THR A 15 -5.17 -8.82 -0.28
CA THR A 15 -3.74 -9.09 -0.46
C THR A 15 -2.94 -8.52 0.70
N LEU A 16 -2.09 -9.37 1.30
CA LEU A 16 -1.11 -8.94 2.28
C LEU A 16 0.14 -8.45 1.54
N LEU A 17 0.46 -7.16 1.68
CA LEU A 17 1.71 -6.60 1.17
C LEU A 17 2.74 -6.49 2.29
N LEU A 18 3.96 -6.92 2.00
CA LEU A 18 5.13 -6.70 2.84
C LEU A 18 6.03 -5.66 2.17
N LEU A 19 6.13 -4.48 2.77
CA LEU A 19 6.94 -3.38 2.25
C LEU A 19 8.17 -3.21 3.13
N GLU A 20 9.35 -3.33 2.54
CA GLU A 20 10.60 -3.07 3.27
C GLU A 20 10.77 -1.58 3.58
N ALA A 21 11.69 -1.26 4.48
CA ALA A 21 12.01 0.11 4.91
C ALA A 21 12.16 1.13 3.77
N ASN A 22 12.67 0.71 2.61
CA ASN A 22 12.91 1.55 1.44
C ASN A 22 11.77 1.53 0.40
N ASP A 23 10.74 0.72 0.62
CA ASP A 23 9.62 0.54 -0.31
C ASP A 23 8.44 1.47 -0.03
N TRP A 24 8.50 2.24 1.05
CA TRP A 24 7.51 3.24 1.42
C TRP A 24 8.16 4.49 2.01
N SER A 25 7.42 5.60 2.07
CA SER A 25 7.97 6.89 2.53
C SER A 25 7.10 7.62 3.56
N TYR A 26 5.78 7.40 3.54
CA TYR A 26 4.85 7.99 4.49
C TYR A 26 3.81 6.96 4.90
N GLY A 27 3.39 7.03 6.16
CA GLY A 27 2.44 6.09 6.72
C GLY A 27 1.69 6.71 7.88
N ARG A 28 0.38 6.48 7.97
CA ARG A 28 -0.40 6.87 9.15
C ARG A 28 -0.04 5.96 10.32
N ASP A 29 0.43 6.54 11.42
CA ASP A 29 0.85 5.81 12.63
C ASP A 29 1.92 4.73 12.36
N LEU A 30 2.86 5.04 11.46
CA LEU A 30 3.99 4.18 11.09
C LEU A 30 5.31 4.91 11.28
N THR A 31 6.37 4.14 11.58
CA THR A 31 7.73 4.67 11.76
C THR A 31 8.52 4.53 10.46
N PRO A 32 8.91 5.62 9.78
CA PRO A 32 9.72 5.53 8.57
C PRO A 32 11.02 4.73 8.80
N GLY A 33 11.45 3.97 7.80
CA GLY A 33 12.66 3.15 7.87
C GLY A 33 12.47 1.77 8.51
N THR A 34 11.24 1.37 8.84
CA THR A 34 10.91 -0.01 9.25
C THR A 34 10.15 -0.72 8.15
N SER A 35 10.20 -2.05 8.11
CA SER A 35 9.29 -2.81 7.25
C SER A 35 7.85 -2.71 7.78
N VAL A 36 6.87 -2.79 6.88
CA VAL A 36 5.44 -2.71 7.22
C VAL A 36 4.64 -3.76 6.47
N ALA A 37 3.72 -4.40 7.17
CA ALA A 37 2.72 -5.29 6.61
C ALA A 37 1.37 -4.56 6.52
N ILE A 38 0.68 -4.68 5.38
CA ILE A 38 -0.65 -4.10 5.18
C ILE A 38 -1.56 -5.06 4.42
N ALA A 39 -2.71 -5.37 5.01
CA ALA A 39 -3.80 -6.07 4.33
C ALA A 39 -4.58 -5.04 3.51
N VAL A 40 -4.47 -5.13 2.18
CA VAL A 40 -4.96 -4.11 1.25
C VAL A 40 -6.48 -4.08 1.21
N THR A 41 -7.07 -2.89 1.28
CA THR A 41 -8.50 -2.68 1.00
C THR A 41 -8.73 -1.88 -0.26
N GLY A 42 -7.73 -1.11 -0.71
CA GLY A 42 -7.81 -0.34 -1.94
C GLY A 42 -6.57 0.49 -2.23
N ILE A 43 -6.49 0.98 -3.46
CA ILE A 43 -5.43 1.86 -3.95
C ILE A 43 -6.05 3.22 -4.26
N ARG A 44 -5.46 4.30 -3.73
CA ARG A 44 -5.93 5.66 -3.97
C ARG A 44 -5.11 6.30 -5.07
N ASP A 45 -5.60 6.18 -6.30
CA ASP A 45 -5.05 6.86 -7.47
C ASP A 45 -5.55 8.32 -7.50
N LEU A 46 -4.62 9.27 -7.57
CA LEU A 46 -4.91 10.70 -7.56
C LEU A 46 -4.70 11.28 -8.95
N LEU A 47 -5.46 12.31 -9.32
CA LEU A 47 -5.41 12.98 -10.63
C LEU A 47 -4.00 13.44 -11.07
N TYR A 48 -3.08 13.63 -10.13
CA TYR A 48 -1.66 13.96 -10.36
C TYR A 48 -0.73 13.00 -9.61
N ARG A 49 -1.03 11.70 -9.67
CA ARG A 49 -0.21 10.65 -9.07
C ARG A 49 1.24 10.74 -9.57
N SER A 50 2.18 10.51 -8.66
CA SER A 50 3.59 10.35 -8.99
C SER A 50 3.82 9.03 -9.72
N ASP A 51 4.66 9.05 -10.76
CA ASP A 51 5.07 7.84 -11.50
C ASP A 51 5.82 6.81 -10.65
N GLU A 52 6.28 7.20 -9.46
CA GLU A 52 7.05 6.35 -8.54
C GLU A 52 6.24 5.92 -7.32
N TRP A 53 5.26 6.73 -6.87
CA TRP A 53 4.61 6.56 -5.58
C TRP A 53 3.08 6.51 -5.68
N ILE A 54 2.47 5.64 -4.87
CA ILE A 54 1.02 5.48 -4.77
C ILE A 54 0.58 5.31 -3.30
N TRP A 55 -0.63 5.76 -2.98
CA TRP A 55 -1.24 5.51 -1.69
C TRP A 55 -1.96 4.17 -1.66
N VAL A 56 -1.53 3.30 -0.75
CA VAL A 56 -2.18 2.03 -0.42
C VAL A 56 -2.99 2.22 0.85
N LEU A 57 -4.26 1.83 0.82
CA LEU A 57 -5.17 1.85 1.95
C LEU A 57 -5.39 0.43 2.44
N GLY A 58 -5.46 0.23 3.75
CA GLY A 58 -5.67 -1.08 4.31
C GLY A 58 -5.69 -1.13 5.82
N HIS A 59 -5.41 -2.32 6.33
CA HIS A 59 -5.38 -2.61 7.75
C HIS A 59 -4.07 -3.26 8.17
N ARG A 60 -3.74 -3.14 9.46
CA ARG A 60 -2.70 -3.98 10.05
C ARG A 60 -3.16 -5.45 9.98
N PRO A 61 -2.27 -6.44 9.80
CA PRO A 61 -2.68 -7.84 9.81
C PRO A 61 -3.39 -8.24 11.11
N GLU A 62 -3.01 -7.64 12.23
CA GLU A 62 -3.59 -7.88 13.57
C GLU A 62 -4.86 -7.06 13.83
N CYS A 63 -5.39 -6.38 12.82
CA CYS A 63 -6.58 -5.55 12.91
C CYS A 63 -7.84 -6.44 13.02
N GLU A 64 -8.04 -7.03 14.20
CA GLU A 64 -9.27 -7.74 14.57
C GLU A 64 -10.18 -6.78 15.36
N TYR A 65 -11.42 -6.60 14.90
CA TYR A 65 -12.42 -5.84 15.65
C TYR A 65 -13.62 -6.73 15.97
N PRO A 66 -13.75 -7.20 17.22
CA PRO A 66 -14.77 -8.19 17.59
C PRO A 66 -16.21 -7.66 17.53
N ASN A 67 -16.42 -6.35 17.38
CA ASN A 67 -17.73 -5.70 17.53
C ASN A 67 -18.20 -4.88 16.31
N VAL A 68 -17.45 -4.88 15.20
CA VAL A 68 -17.88 -4.24 13.94
C VAL A 68 -17.36 -5.04 12.75
N ASP A 69 -18.27 -5.50 11.88
CA ASP A 69 -17.93 -6.34 10.73
C ASP A 69 -17.04 -5.64 9.68
N ARG A 70 -17.09 -4.30 9.60
CA ARG A 70 -16.30 -3.50 8.65
C ARG A 70 -16.15 -2.06 9.14
N HIS A 71 -14.93 -1.54 9.14
CA HIS A 71 -14.65 -0.13 9.40
C HIS A 71 -13.73 0.48 8.33
N SER A 72 -13.58 1.80 8.34
CA SER A 72 -12.68 2.49 7.41
C SER A 72 -11.22 2.03 7.60
N PRO A 73 -10.40 1.98 6.54
CA PRO A 73 -9.00 1.57 6.61
C PRO A 73 -8.24 2.30 7.74
N CYS A 74 -7.57 1.54 8.60
CA CYS A 74 -6.79 2.11 9.71
C CYS A 74 -5.36 2.49 9.30
N MET A 75 -4.90 1.99 8.14
CA MET A 75 -3.60 2.31 7.56
C MET A 75 -3.74 3.00 6.21
N GLU A 76 -2.86 3.99 6.00
CA GLU A 76 -2.53 4.50 4.68
C GLU A 76 -1.01 4.52 4.55
N VAL A 77 -0.47 3.97 3.45
CA VAL A 77 0.97 3.91 3.20
C VAL A 77 1.27 4.42 1.80
N ARG A 78 2.21 5.36 1.68
CA ARG A 78 2.74 5.82 0.39
C ARG A 78 3.87 4.89 -0.03
N ALA A 79 3.54 3.93 -0.88
CA ALA A 79 4.43 2.87 -1.35
C ALA A 79 5.02 3.18 -2.74
N LYS A 80 6.19 2.61 -3.02
CA LYS A 80 6.79 2.60 -4.35
C LYS A 80 6.01 1.66 -5.26
N ILE A 81 5.64 2.12 -6.45
CA ILE A 81 4.96 1.29 -7.45
C ILE A 81 5.82 0.09 -7.85
N ALA A 82 7.14 0.28 -7.97
CA ALA A 82 8.08 -0.80 -8.25
C ALA A 82 8.08 -1.88 -7.15
N ALA A 83 7.84 -1.53 -5.89
CA ALA A 83 7.74 -2.51 -4.81
C ALA A 83 6.47 -3.35 -4.93
N LEU A 84 5.36 -2.72 -5.31
CA LEU A 84 4.09 -3.41 -5.55
C LEU A 84 4.20 -4.43 -6.69
N HIS A 85 4.86 -4.06 -7.80
CA HIS A 85 5.13 -4.99 -8.90
C HIS A 85 5.96 -6.19 -8.46
N ARG A 86 6.98 -5.99 -7.61
CA ARG A 86 7.78 -7.11 -7.08
C ARG A 86 6.97 -8.03 -6.19
N GLN A 87 6.10 -7.48 -5.33
CA GLN A 87 5.23 -8.28 -4.45
C GLN A 87 4.23 -9.12 -5.25
N VAL A 88 3.61 -8.55 -6.27
CA VAL A 88 2.66 -9.27 -7.15
C VAL A 88 3.37 -10.36 -7.95
N ALA A 89 4.59 -10.10 -8.44
CA ALA A 89 5.37 -11.12 -9.16
C ALA A 89 5.88 -12.26 -8.27
N ALA A 90 5.89 -12.06 -6.95
CA ALA A 90 6.34 -13.06 -5.96
C ALA A 90 5.18 -13.84 -5.31
N SER A 91 3.92 -13.47 -5.61
CA SER A 91 2.70 -14.12 -5.12
C SER A 91 2.21 -15.18 -6.10
#